data_AF-A0A537P9A5-F1
#
_entry.id   AF-A0A537P9A5-F1
#
_cell.length_a   1.000
_cell.length_b   1.000
_cell.length_c   1.000
_cell.angle_alpha   90.00
_cell.angle_beta   90.00
_cell.angle_gamma   90.00
#
_symmetry.space_group_name_H-M   'P 1'
#
loop_
_entity.id
_entity.type
_entity.pdbx_description
1 polymer ?
#
loop_
_entity_poly.entity_id
_entity_poly.type
_entity_poly.pdbx_seq_one_letter_code
_entity_poly.pdbx_strand_id
1 'polypeptide(L)'
;YDPKAGARELERCAKMGLKGAMIWCSPPESQPYSSEIYDPFWATAQELKMPVSLHAITGMGVESQYNWGERYMRSTVLSHEVEKSFSVLIFSGVLDRFPELQIVSAENNIGWLPYYLQRMDRAFERQRISAGFTNKLKPS
;
A
#
# COMPACT_ATOMS: atom_id res chain seq x y z
N TYR A 1 7.44 -13.76 6.10
CA TYR A 1 6.39 -12.76 6.37
C TYR A 1 5.08 -13.50 6.55
N ASP A 2 4.46 -13.47 7.73
CA ASP A 2 3.20 -14.19 8.01
C ASP A 2 2.06 -13.18 8.25
N PRO A 3 1.27 -12.83 7.22
CA PRO A 3 0.14 -11.92 7.38
C PRO A 3 -0.94 -12.43 8.34
N LYS A 4 -1.08 -13.76 8.52
CA LYS A 4 -2.02 -14.31 9.50
C LYS A 4 -1.56 -14.03 10.93
N ALA A 5 -0.25 -14.10 11.19
CA ALA A 5 0.31 -13.62 12.45
C ALA A 5 0.14 -12.11 12.61
N GLY A 6 0.34 -11.33 11.53
CA GLY A 6 0.07 -9.90 11.52
C GLY A 6 -1.39 -9.55 11.90
N ALA A 7 -2.36 -10.29 11.38
CA ALA A 7 -3.78 -10.10 11.69
C ALA A 7 -4.07 -10.32 13.19
N ARG A 8 -3.54 -11.42 13.76
CA ARG A 8 -3.65 -11.66 15.21
C ARG A 8 -3.01 -10.56 16.04
N GLU A 9 -1.91 -9.99 15.56
CA GLU A 9 -1.23 -8.90 16.23
C GLU A 9 -2.01 -7.58 16.16
N LEU A 10 -2.70 -7.31 15.04
CA LEU A 10 -3.65 -6.20 14.94
C LEU A 10 -4.74 -6.30 16.02
N GLU A 11 -5.38 -7.46 16.16
CA GLU A 11 -6.41 -7.68 17.18
C GLU A 11 -5.87 -7.46 18.59
N ARG A 12 -4.65 -7.95 18.87
CA ARG A 12 -4.00 -7.76 20.17
C ARG A 12 -3.72 -6.28 20.44
N CYS A 13 -3.21 -5.55 19.45
CA CYS A 13 -2.93 -4.12 19.55
C CYS A 13 -4.22 -3.30 19.71
N ALA A 14 -5.29 -3.65 19.01
CA ALA A 14 -6.60 -3.02 19.16
C ALA A 14 -7.14 -3.19 20.60
N LYS A 15 -7.01 -4.38 21.18
CA LYS A 15 -7.38 -4.65 22.59
C LYS A 15 -6.57 -3.82 23.59
N MET A 16 -5.34 -3.44 23.23
CA MET A 16 -4.49 -2.54 24.03
C MET A 16 -4.78 -1.04 23.80
N GLY A 17 -5.71 -0.71 22.90
CA GLY A 17 -6.12 0.67 22.64
C GLY A 17 -5.40 1.36 21.48
N LEU A 18 -4.51 0.67 20.76
CA LEU A 18 -3.90 1.23 19.54
C LEU A 18 -4.97 1.42 18.47
N LYS A 19 -4.76 2.43 17.61
CA LYS A 19 -5.76 2.90 16.62
C LYS A 19 -5.35 2.74 15.17
N GLY A 20 -4.15 2.24 14.92
CA GLY A 20 -3.62 2.01 13.58
C GLY A 20 -2.43 1.07 13.63
N ALA A 21 -1.93 0.69 12.47
CA ALA A 21 -0.78 -0.18 12.32
C ALA A 21 0.18 0.36 11.29
N MET A 22 1.44 -0.05 11.39
CA MET A 22 2.45 0.24 10.39
C MET A 22 2.92 -1.08 9.78
N ILE A 23 2.97 -1.12 8.46
CA ILE A 23 3.66 -2.17 7.71
C ILE A 23 4.68 -1.51 6.79
N TRP A 24 5.44 -2.34 6.11
CA TRP A 24 6.45 -1.90 5.17
C TRP A 24 5.89 -1.09 4.00
N CYS A 25 6.65 -0.09 3.55
CA CYS A 25 6.27 0.71 2.38
C CYS A 25 5.96 -0.16 1.16
N SER A 26 6.84 -1.11 0.89
CA SER A 26 6.66 -2.16 -0.12
C SER A 26 7.04 -3.53 0.44
N PRO A 27 6.31 -4.59 0.06
CA PRO A 27 6.61 -5.94 0.48
C PRO A 27 7.74 -6.54 -0.38
N PRO A 28 8.29 -7.71 -0.01
CA PRO A 28 9.15 -8.47 -0.90
C PRO A 28 8.42 -8.86 -2.19
N GLU A 29 9.15 -8.90 -3.30
CA GLU A 29 8.60 -9.21 -4.63
C GLU A 29 7.91 -10.58 -4.68
N SER A 30 8.41 -11.56 -3.94
CA SER A 30 7.82 -12.91 -3.85
C SER A 30 6.46 -12.95 -3.14
N GLN A 31 6.07 -11.88 -2.45
CA GLN A 31 4.84 -11.82 -1.66
C GLN A 31 4.22 -10.41 -1.74
N PRO A 32 3.74 -10.00 -2.93
CA PRO A 32 3.19 -8.67 -3.16
C PRO A 32 1.89 -8.46 -2.37
N TYR A 33 1.54 -7.20 -2.07
CA TYR A 33 0.32 -6.87 -1.32
C TYR A 33 -0.99 -7.23 -2.05
N SER A 34 -0.93 -7.51 -3.35
CA SER A 34 -2.04 -8.06 -4.12
C SER A 34 -2.35 -9.53 -3.80
N SER A 35 -1.40 -10.26 -3.21
CA SER A 35 -1.56 -11.68 -2.92
C SER A 35 -2.62 -11.90 -1.85
N GLU A 36 -3.51 -12.88 -2.10
CA GLU A 36 -4.58 -13.29 -1.19
C GLU A 36 -4.07 -13.75 0.19
N ILE A 37 -2.77 -14.03 0.34
CA ILE A 37 -2.18 -14.31 1.65
C ILE A 37 -2.35 -13.14 2.63
N TYR A 38 -2.49 -11.91 2.14
CA TYR A 38 -2.74 -10.72 2.96
C TYR A 38 -4.23 -10.46 3.20
N ASP A 39 -5.15 -11.15 2.52
CA ASP A 39 -6.59 -10.91 2.66
C ASP A 39 -7.09 -11.02 4.11
N PRO A 40 -6.62 -11.99 4.94
CA PRO A 40 -6.94 -12.00 6.36
C PRO A 40 -6.46 -10.76 7.12
N PHE A 41 -5.27 -10.24 6.78
CA PHE A 41 -4.74 -9.03 7.40
C PHE A 41 -5.56 -7.78 7.01
N TRP A 42 -5.91 -7.65 5.73
CA TRP A 42 -6.76 -6.55 5.23
C TRP A 42 -8.16 -6.59 5.83
N ALA A 43 -8.76 -7.78 5.89
CA ALA A 43 -10.06 -7.99 6.53
C ALA A 43 -10.03 -7.54 8.00
N THR A 44 -9.04 -8.00 8.77
CA THR A 44 -8.91 -7.61 10.18
C THR A 44 -8.66 -6.12 10.35
N ALA A 45 -7.78 -5.51 9.55
CA ALA A 45 -7.55 -4.06 9.62
C ALA A 45 -8.83 -3.25 9.34
N GLN A 46 -9.62 -3.69 8.36
CA GLN A 46 -10.91 -3.11 8.03
C GLN A 46 -11.93 -3.29 9.17
N GLU A 47 -12.11 -4.51 9.68
CA GLU A 47 -13.05 -4.82 10.76
C GLU A 47 -12.76 -4.00 12.03
N LEU A 48 -11.47 -3.84 12.36
CA LEU A 48 -11.01 -3.05 13.50
C LEU A 48 -11.01 -1.54 13.25
N LYS A 49 -11.29 -1.11 12.00
CA LYS A 49 -11.19 0.30 11.55
C LYS A 49 -9.81 0.89 11.87
N MET A 50 -8.76 0.10 11.69
CA MET A 50 -7.38 0.50 11.94
C MET A 50 -6.73 0.90 10.61
N PRO A 51 -6.38 2.18 10.41
CA PRO A 51 -5.61 2.59 9.25
C PRO A 51 -4.25 1.90 9.23
N VAL A 52 -3.82 1.50 8.04
CA VAL A 52 -2.53 0.84 7.81
C VAL A 52 -1.58 1.82 7.13
N SER A 53 -0.54 2.22 7.85
CA SER A 53 0.49 3.15 7.39
C SER A 53 1.60 2.41 6.65
N LEU A 54 1.83 2.82 5.40
CA LEU A 54 2.99 2.49 4.58
C LEU A 54 4.05 3.57 4.84
N HIS A 55 5.02 3.24 5.69
CA HIS A 55 6.03 4.21 6.14
C HIS A 55 7.26 4.21 5.24
N ALA A 56 7.71 5.40 4.82
CA ALA A 56 8.90 5.55 4.01
C ALA A 56 10.13 4.85 4.65
N ILE A 57 11.02 4.29 3.82
CA ILE A 57 12.27 3.63 4.25
C ILE A 57 12.06 2.44 5.19
N THR A 58 11.00 1.68 4.97
CA THR A 58 10.76 0.43 5.73
C THR A 58 10.55 -0.77 4.84
N GLY A 59 10.54 -0.62 3.50
CA GLY A 59 10.19 -1.69 2.59
C GLY A 59 11.37 -2.41 1.93
N MET A 60 11.01 -3.34 1.05
CA MET A 60 11.95 -4.12 0.24
C MET A 60 12.21 -3.49 -1.14
N GLY A 61 11.65 -2.30 -1.40
CA GLY A 61 11.87 -1.54 -2.61
C GLY A 61 13.27 -0.90 -2.62
N VAL A 62 13.80 -0.68 -3.82
CA VAL A 62 15.14 -0.08 -4.04
C VAL A 62 15.29 1.24 -3.28
N GLU A 63 14.22 2.03 -3.19
CA GLU A 63 14.22 3.33 -2.53
C GLU A 63 14.48 3.26 -1.02
N SER A 64 14.04 2.18 -0.37
CA SER A 64 14.35 1.88 1.04
C SER A 64 15.77 1.34 1.25
N GLN A 65 16.46 0.90 0.19
CA GLN A 65 17.81 0.33 0.27
C GLN A 65 18.95 1.34 0.03
N TYR A 66 18.64 2.58 -0.37
CA TYR A 66 19.66 3.61 -0.59
C TYR A 66 20.45 3.89 0.68
N ASN A 67 21.78 3.87 0.56
CA ASN A 67 22.68 4.13 1.67
C ASN A 67 22.90 5.65 1.87
N TRP A 68 23.72 6.00 2.87
CA TRP A 68 23.99 7.40 3.21
C TRP A 68 24.60 8.22 2.06
N GLY A 69 25.43 7.61 1.21
CA GLY A 69 26.04 8.26 0.05
C GLY A 69 25.03 8.59 -1.07
N GLU A 70 23.89 7.92 -1.07
CA GLU A 70 22.83 8.07 -2.08
C GLU A 70 21.64 8.89 -1.56
N ARG A 71 21.86 9.70 -0.51
CA ARG A 71 20.79 10.46 0.14
C ARG A 71 20.05 11.42 -0.80
N TYR A 72 20.70 11.89 -1.86
CA TYR A 72 20.03 12.70 -2.88
C TYR A 72 18.96 11.88 -3.64
N MET A 73 19.25 10.62 -3.97
CA MET A 73 18.27 9.69 -4.55
C MET A 73 17.12 9.47 -3.58
N ARG A 74 17.44 9.09 -2.33
CA ARG A 74 16.42 8.93 -1.29
C ARG A 74 15.54 10.17 -1.13
N SER A 75 16.09 11.37 -1.18
CA SER A 75 15.30 12.62 -1.03
C SER A 75 14.44 12.98 -2.24
N THR A 76 14.78 12.48 -3.44
CA THR A 76 14.14 12.90 -4.71
C THR A 76 13.17 11.88 -5.27
N VAL A 77 13.37 10.59 -4.97
CA VAL A 77 12.54 9.50 -5.50
C VAL A 77 11.82 8.68 -4.43
N LEU A 78 11.80 9.14 -3.17
CA LEU A 78 11.21 8.39 -2.06
C LEU A 78 9.77 7.93 -2.32
N SER A 79 8.96 8.80 -2.93
CA SER A 79 7.55 8.54 -3.18
C SER A 79 7.30 7.40 -4.16
N HIS A 80 8.27 7.10 -5.04
CA HIS A 80 8.11 6.04 -6.04
C HIS A 80 7.83 4.67 -5.41
N GLU A 81 8.33 4.42 -4.19
CA GLU A 81 8.05 3.17 -3.50
C GLU A 81 6.58 3.05 -3.08
N VAL A 82 6.03 4.09 -2.45
CA VAL A 82 4.61 4.09 -2.04
C VAL A 82 3.68 4.18 -3.26
N GLU A 83 4.08 4.88 -4.31
CA GLU A 83 3.38 4.91 -5.60
C GLU A 83 3.18 3.50 -6.16
N LYS A 84 4.26 2.69 -6.19
CA LYS A 84 4.18 1.28 -6.61
C LYS A 84 3.20 0.48 -5.75
N SER A 85 3.27 0.63 -4.43
CA SER A 85 2.36 -0.07 -3.51
C SER A 85 0.89 0.35 -3.70
N PHE A 86 0.62 1.64 -3.91
CA PHE A 86 -0.72 2.14 -4.22
C PHE A 86 -1.25 1.58 -5.54
N SER A 87 -0.41 1.55 -6.58
CA SER A 87 -0.77 0.91 -7.85
C SER A 87 -1.17 -0.55 -7.68
N VAL A 88 -0.39 -1.32 -6.90
CA VAL A 88 -0.71 -2.73 -6.63
C VAL A 88 -2.02 -2.84 -5.86
N LEU A 89 -2.18 -2.13 -4.75
CA LEU A 89 -3.38 -2.21 -3.90
C LEU A 89 -4.67 -1.81 -4.66
N ILE A 90 -4.60 -0.78 -5.49
CA ILE A 90 -5.72 -0.32 -6.31
C ILE A 90 -5.97 -1.29 -7.46
N PHE A 91 -5.05 -1.47 -8.41
CA PHE A 91 -5.32 -2.22 -9.64
C PHE A 91 -5.50 -3.72 -9.45
N SER A 92 -5.01 -4.30 -8.35
CA SER A 92 -5.30 -5.71 -8.00
C SER A 92 -6.66 -5.90 -7.30
N GLY A 93 -7.38 -4.80 -7.06
CA GLY A 93 -8.71 -4.83 -6.45
C GLY A 93 -8.70 -5.14 -4.95
N VAL A 94 -7.58 -4.96 -4.24
CA VAL A 94 -7.56 -5.12 -2.77
C VAL A 94 -8.54 -4.14 -2.14
N LEU A 95 -8.52 -2.86 -2.56
CA LEU A 95 -9.47 -1.86 -2.06
C LEU A 95 -10.92 -2.11 -2.53
N ASP A 96 -11.12 -2.87 -3.62
CA ASP A 96 -12.45 -3.29 -4.07
C ASP A 96 -13.01 -4.47 -3.25
N ARG A 97 -12.13 -5.36 -2.75
CA ARG A 97 -12.47 -6.46 -1.83
C ARG A 97 -12.68 -5.95 -0.41
N PHE A 98 -11.93 -4.94 0.00
CA PHE A 98 -11.96 -4.32 1.33
C PHE A 98 -12.24 -2.81 1.23
N PRO A 99 -13.49 -2.39 0.92
CA PRO A 99 -13.84 -1.00 0.61
C PRO A 99 -13.73 -0.02 1.78
N GLU A 100 -13.73 -0.50 3.03
CA GLU A 100 -13.57 0.34 4.22
C GLU A 100 -12.11 0.34 4.73
N LEU A 101 -11.19 -0.35 4.04
CA LEU A 101 -9.77 -0.38 4.38
C LEU A 101 -9.14 0.99 4.15
N GLN A 102 -8.48 1.53 5.17
CA GLN A 102 -7.78 2.80 5.07
C GLN A 102 -6.27 2.57 4.98
N ILE A 103 -5.66 3.04 3.88
CA ILE A 103 -4.22 3.02 3.67
C ILE A 103 -3.67 4.44 3.83
N VAL A 104 -2.58 4.57 4.58
CA VAL A 104 -1.92 5.85 4.84
C VAL A 104 -0.54 5.85 4.21
N SER A 105 -0.23 6.88 3.43
CA SER A 105 1.15 7.19 3.03
C SER A 105 1.82 7.99 4.14
N ALA A 106 2.83 7.44 4.81
CA ALA A 106 3.54 8.10 5.90
C ALA A 106 4.95 8.51 5.46
N GLU A 107 5.28 9.80 5.64
CA GLU A 107 6.58 10.43 5.31
C GLU A 107 6.98 10.46 3.82
N ASN A 108 6.06 10.26 2.87
CA ASN A 108 6.36 10.30 1.43
C ASN A 108 6.00 11.63 0.73
N ASN A 109 5.80 12.71 1.48
CA ASN A 109 5.18 13.96 0.98
C ASN A 109 3.79 13.71 0.34
N ILE A 110 3.16 14.76 -0.20
CA ILE A 110 1.81 14.65 -0.80
C ILE A 110 1.69 15.27 -2.20
N GLY A 111 2.67 16.09 -2.63
CA GLY A 111 2.58 16.82 -3.91
C GLY A 111 2.51 15.95 -5.17
N TRP A 112 2.98 14.71 -5.09
CA TRP A 112 2.93 13.74 -6.19
C TRP A 112 1.53 13.13 -6.40
N LEU A 113 0.72 13.03 -5.34
CA LEU A 113 -0.51 12.24 -5.33
C LEU A 113 -1.56 12.70 -6.36
N PRO A 114 -1.87 14.01 -6.51
CA PRO A 114 -2.87 14.44 -7.48
C PRO A 114 -2.52 14.07 -8.92
N TYR A 115 -1.25 14.25 -9.31
CA TYR A 115 -0.78 13.88 -10.64
C TYR A 115 -0.77 12.35 -10.82
N TYR A 116 -0.38 11.62 -9.78
CA TYR A 116 -0.34 10.17 -9.82
C TYR A 116 -1.73 9.55 -10.00
N LEU A 117 -2.74 10.02 -9.26
CA LEU A 117 -4.13 9.57 -9.43
C LEU A 117 -4.63 9.85 -10.85
N GLN A 118 -4.39 11.04 -11.40
CA GLN A 118 -4.73 11.35 -12.79
C GLN A 118 -4.06 10.38 -13.79
N ARG A 119 -2.80 10.02 -13.54
CA ARG A 119 -2.07 9.05 -14.36
C ARG A 119 -2.68 7.65 -14.25
N MET A 120 -3.07 7.22 -13.04
CA MET A 120 -3.73 5.94 -12.81
C MET A 120 -5.09 5.90 -13.52
N ASP A 121 -5.91 6.95 -13.45
CA ASP A 121 -7.19 7.02 -14.15
C ASP A 121 -7.03 6.87 -15.66
N ARG A 122 -6.03 7.54 -16.25
CA ARG A 122 -5.72 7.41 -17.68
C ARG A 122 -5.30 5.99 -18.06
N ALA A 123 -4.52 5.33 -17.20
CA ALA A 123 -4.14 3.93 -17.41
C ALA A 123 -5.36 3.02 -17.33
N PHE A 124 -6.21 3.23 -16.32
CA PHE A 124 -7.48 2.51 -16.17
C PHE A 124 -8.35 2.66 -17.42
N GLU A 125 -8.64 3.87 -17.88
CA GLU A 125 -9.48 4.11 -19.05
C GLU A 125 -8.94 3.47 -20.34
N ARG A 126 -7.63 3.51 -20.54
CA ARG A 126 -6.99 3.00 -21.77
C ARG A 126 -6.78 1.50 -21.76
N GLN A 127 -6.55 0.91 -20.60
CA GLN A 127 -6.03 -0.45 -20.48
C GLN A 127 -6.97 -1.39 -19.73
N ARG A 128 -8.11 -0.93 -19.18
CA ARG A 128 -9.01 -1.77 -18.37
C ARG A 128 -9.34 -3.11 -19.00
N ILE A 129 -9.68 -3.13 -20.29
CA ILE A 129 -10.05 -4.36 -20.99
C ILE A 129 -8.81 -5.23 -21.24
N SER A 130 -7.74 -4.65 -21.79
CA SER A 130 -6.54 -5.41 -22.18
C SER A 130 -5.72 -5.91 -20.99
N ALA A 131 -5.69 -5.15 -19.89
CA ALA A 131 -5.02 -5.50 -18.64
C ALA A 131 -5.92 -6.29 -17.67
N GLY A 132 -7.19 -6.49 -18.00
CA GLY A 132 -8.12 -7.28 -17.19
C GLY A 132 -8.46 -6.65 -15.83
N PHE A 133 -8.46 -5.32 -15.71
CA PHE A 133 -8.77 -4.65 -14.45
C PHE A 133 -10.24 -4.85 -14.07
N THR A 134 -10.48 -5.39 -12.88
CA THR A 134 -11.83 -5.67 -12.35
C THR A 134 -12.35 -4.57 -11.43
N ASN A 135 -11.65 -3.45 -11.29
CA ASN A 135 -12.05 -2.36 -10.40
C ASN A 135 -13.45 -1.82 -10.75
N LYS A 136 -14.25 -1.55 -9.72
CA LYS A 136 -15.62 -1.01 -9.79
C LYS A 136 -15.62 0.49 -10.09
N LEU A 137 -14.67 1.22 -9.49
CA LEU A 137 -14.49 2.66 -9.65
C LEU A 137 -13.16 2.97 -10.35
N LYS A 138 -12.99 4.24 -10.76
CA LYS A 138 -11.67 4.73 -11.16
C LYS A 138 -10.74 4.75 -9.94
N PRO A 139 -9.41 4.70 -10.15
CA PRO A 139 -8.43 4.84 -9.08
C PRO A 139 -8.60 6.05 -8.15
N SER A 140 -9.03 7.20 -8.68
CA SER A 140 -9.26 8.45 -7.90
C SER A 140 -10.50 8.41 -7.01
#